data_AF-A0A2Z3ICB7-F1
#
_entry.id   AF-A0A2Z3ICB7-F1
#
_cell.length_a   1.000
_cell.length_b   1.000
_cell.length_c   1.000
_cell.angle_alpha   90.00
_cell.angle_beta   90.00
_cell.angle_gamma   90.00
#
_symmetry.space_group_name_H-M   'P 1'
#
loop_
_entity.id
_entity.type
_entity.pdbx_description
1 polymer ?
#
loop_
_entity_poly.entity_id
_entity_poly.type
_entity_poly.pdbx_seq_one_letter_code
_entity_poly.pdbx_strand_id
1 'polypeptide(L)'
;MPTKLPDKPDFQAIEAAAIDSADHRTMVLALIGNLVFSWSNNESMFIYVLMLLLETDEVSAAIVFATLNTTRARLDLVQRLAKAKIADKGTAQVLDGLIARFNTCTRIRNEFNHCMYVVSDRGEITHTHAMKIRESAGRLVLGEVRAVNEARIGELVKTVEDLKILNRELWDFLPRLQASVRSPAQGTQKAAAPSA
;
A
#
# COMPACT_ATOMS: atom_id res chain seq x y z
N MET A 1 31.17 -14.18 -32.11
CA MET A 1 29.70 -14.11 -32.01
C MET A 1 29.33 -12.77 -31.39
N PRO A 2 28.33 -12.04 -31.89
CA PRO A 2 27.89 -10.80 -31.24
C PRO A 2 27.41 -11.10 -29.81
N THR A 3 27.77 -10.23 -28.87
CA THR A 3 27.37 -10.37 -27.46
C THR A 3 25.85 -10.26 -27.35
N LYS A 4 25.26 -11.08 -26.47
CA LYS A 4 23.83 -10.99 -26.12
C LYS A 4 23.58 -10.11 -24.90
N LEU A 5 24.64 -9.58 -24.30
CA LEU A 5 24.56 -8.73 -23.12
C LEU A 5 24.24 -7.28 -23.53
N PRO A 6 23.45 -6.55 -22.70
CA PRO A 6 23.34 -5.11 -22.87
C PRO A 6 24.70 -4.44 -22.66
N ASP A 7 24.88 -3.27 -23.26
CA ASP A 7 26.09 -2.49 -23.09
C ASP A 7 26.28 -2.10 -21.62
N LYS A 8 27.53 -2.14 -21.16
CA LYS A 8 27.88 -1.69 -19.81
C LYS A 8 27.61 -0.17 -19.74
N PRO A 9 26.84 0.31 -18.74
CA PRO A 9 26.68 1.74 -18.52
C PRO A 9 28.04 2.42 -18.31
N ASP A 10 28.19 3.62 -18.85
CA ASP A 10 29.33 4.49 -18.53
C ASP A 10 29.11 5.12 -17.15
N PHE A 11 29.50 4.40 -16.12
CA PHE A 11 29.35 4.83 -14.74
C PHE A 11 30.08 6.15 -14.45
N GLN A 12 31.22 6.39 -15.09
CA GLN A 12 32.00 7.61 -14.85
C GLN A 12 31.29 8.83 -15.42
N ALA A 13 30.72 8.73 -16.63
CA ALA A 13 29.89 9.79 -17.20
C ALA A 13 28.63 10.06 -16.36
N ILE A 14 27.94 9.00 -15.91
CA ILE A 14 26.73 9.11 -15.08
C ILE A 14 27.05 9.80 -13.74
N GLU A 15 28.17 9.47 -13.11
CA GLU A 15 28.61 10.07 -11.85
C GLU A 15 29.01 11.54 -12.04
N ALA A 16 29.74 11.87 -13.11
CA ALA A 16 30.13 13.25 -13.41
C ALA A 16 28.91 14.16 -13.63
N ALA A 17 27.89 13.67 -14.36
CA ALA A 17 26.68 14.44 -14.63
C ALA A 17 25.64 14.41 -13.49
N ALA A 18 25.85 13.58 -12.45
CA ALA A 18 24.94 13.50 -11.32
C ALA A 18 24.82 14.82 -10.54
N ILE A 19 25.84 15.68 -10.62
CA ILE A 19 25.83 17.01 -10.00
C ILE A 19 24.79 17.90 -10.67
N ASP A 20 24.72 17.89 -12.01
CA ASP A 20 23.82 18.76 -12.78
C ASP A 20 22.35 18.35 -12.66
N SER A 21 22.08 17.05 -12.45
CA SER A 21 20.73 16.50 -12.27
C SER A 21 20.32 16.31 -10.80
N ALA A 22 21.13 16.80 -9.86
CA ALA A 22 20.97 16.56 -8.42
C ALA A 22 19.59 17.00 -7.91
N ASP A 23 19.10 18.16 -8.32
CA ASP A 23 17.82 18.70 -7.85
C ASP A 23 16.63 17.83 -8.27
N HIS A 24 16.56 17.48 -9.57
CA HIS A 24 15.48 16.65 -10.09
C HIS A 24 15.52 15.24 -9.48
N ARG A 25 16.71 14.63 -9.41
CA ARG A 25 16.89 13.29 -8.81
C ARG A 25 16.49 13.30 -7.33
N THR A 26 16.92 14.30 -6.58
CA THR A 26 16.58 14.48 -5.16
C THR A 26 15.08 14.63 -4.98
N MET A 27 14.42 15.44 -5.80
CA MET A 27 12.96 15.60 -5.79
C MET A 27 12.25 14.25 -6.01
N VAL A 28 12.63 13.48 -7.04
CA VAL A 28 12.00 12.18 -7.33
C VAL A 28 12.20 11.20 -6.17
N LEU A 29 13.42 11.10 -5.63
CA LEU A 29 13.72 10.24 -4.49
C LEU A 29 12.95 10.68 -3.22
N ALA A 30 12.84 11.99 -2.98
CA ALA A 30 12.06 12.53 -1.88
C ALA A 30 10.57 12.20 -2.02
N LEU A 31 9.99 12.26 -3.22
CA LEU A 31 8.60 11.87 -3.46
C LEU A 31 8.38 10.37 -3.20
N ILE A 32 9.31 9.51 -3.62
CA ILE A 32 9.25 8.08 -3.33
C ILE A 32 9.34 7.83 -1.82
N GLY A 33 10.25 8.53 -1.12
CA GLY A 33 10.35 8.47 0.34
C GLY A 33 9.04 8.87 1.03
N ASN A 34 8.44 9.98 0.62
CA ASN A 34 7.14 10.45 1.13
C ASN A 34 6.01 9.45 0.85
N LEU A 35 6.02 8.80 -0.32
CA LEU A 35 5.07 7.74 -0.68
C LEU A 35 5.19 6.55 0.25
N VAL A 36 6.41 6.05 0.49
CA VAL A 36 6.66 4.92 1.40
C VAL A 36 6.29 5.27 2.84
N PHE A 37 6.71 6.44 3.32
CA PHE A 37 6.38 6.92 4.66
C PHE A 37 4.87 7.01 4.88
N SER A 38 4.15 7.71 3.99
CA SER A 38 2.71 7.91 4.09
C SER A 38 1.97 6.58 3.98
N TRP A 39 2.40 5.70 3.07
CA TRP A 39 1.83 4.37 2.91
C TRP A 39 2.00 3.52 4.18
N SER A 40 3.19 3.53 4.79
CA SER A 40 3.47 2.75 6.00
C SER A 40 2.59 3.19 7.16
N ASN A 41 2.40 4.50 7.34
CA ASN A 41 1.53 5.03 8.40
C ASN A 41 0.07 4.61 8.19
N ASN A 42 -0.41 4.60 6.94
CA ASN A 42 -1.75 4.09 6.62
C ASN A 42 -1.86 2.58 6.87
N GLU A 43 -0.85 1.79 6.51
CA GLU A 43 -0.88 0.34 6.74
C GLU A 43 -1.00 0.02 8.23
N SER A 44 -0.21 0.69 9.07
CA SER A 44 -0.21 0.49 10.52
C SER A 44 -1.56 0.85 11.17
N MET A 45 -2.34 1.76 10.60
CA MET A 45 -3.68 2.09 11.12
C MET A 45 -4.63 0.90 11.15
N PHE A 46 -4.41 -0.12 10.31
CA PHE A 46 -5.22 -1.33 10.33
C PHE A 46 -5.00 -2.16 11.61
N ILE A 47 -3.97 -1.89 12.43
CA ILE A 47 -3.84 -2.44 13.78
C ILE A 47 -5.06 -2.04 14.63
N TYR A 48 -5.44 -0.76 14.62
CA TYR A 48 -6.60 -0.27 15.39
C TYR A 48 -7.93 -0.79 14.84
N VAL A 49 -8.02 -0.97 13.52
CA VAL A 49 -9.17 -1.63 12.89
C VAL A 49 -9.28 -3.08 13.38
N LEU A 50 -8.17 -3.83 13.41
CA LEU A 50 -8.14 -5.19 13.95
C LEU A 50 -8.47 -5.23 15.45
N MET A 51 -7.93 -4.30 16.23
CA MET A 51 -8.21 -4.16 17.66
C MET A 51 -9.72 -4.09 17.92
N LEU A 52 -10.43 -3.23 17.18
CA LEU A 52 -11.88 -3.07 17.30
C LEU A 52 -12.64 -4.31 16.81
N LEU A 53 -12.25 -4.89 15.67
CA LEU A 53 -12.93 -6.05 15.10
C LEU A 53 -12.73 -7.35 15.90
N LEU A 54 -11.57 -7.50 16.53
CA LEU A 54 -11.23 -8.62 17.41
C LEU A 54 -11.68 -8.40 18.86
N GLU A 55 -12.08 -7.17 19.19
CA GLU A 55 -12.50 -6.78 20.54
C GLU A 55 -11.41 -7.07 21.59
N THR A 56 -10.19 -6.66 21.28
CA THR A 56 -8.97 -6.94 22.06
C THR A 56 -8.18 -5.67 22.33
N ASP A 57 -7.06 -5.77 23.06
CA ASP A 57 -6.16 -4.65 23.32
C ASP A 57 -5.19 -4.39 22.15
N GLU A 58 -4.54 -3.23 22.16
CA GLU A 58 -3.64 -2.80 21.09
C GLU A 58 -2.47 -3.76 20.87
N VAL A 59 -1.89 -4.31 21.95
CA VAL A 59 -0.73 -5.21 21.86
C VAL A 59 -1.15 -6.52 21.20
N SER A 60 -2.27 -7.09 21.61
CA SER A 60 -2.83 -8.31 21.00
C SER A 60 -3.14 -8.12 19.52
N ALA A 61 -3.75 -6.98 19.14
CA ALA A 61 -4.01 -6.66 17.74
C ALA A 61 -2.74 -6.48 16.91
N ALA A 62 -1.72 -5.82 17.48
CA ALA A 62 -0.42 -5.63 16.85
C ALA A 62 0.31 -6.97 16.62
N ILE A 63 0.24 -7.91 17.57
CA ILE A 63 0.80 -9.28 17.40
C ILE A 63 0.15 -9.98 16.21
N VAL A 64 -1.19 -9.94 16.11
CA VAL A 64 -1.91 -10.54 14.98
C VAL A 64 -1.50 -9.89 13.66
N PHE A 65 -1.45 -8.56 13.61
CA PHE A 65 -1.04 -7.81 12.43
C PHE A 65 0.39 -8.15 11.97
N ALA A 66 1.34 -8.20 12.91
CA ALA A 66 2.74 -8.50 12.65
C ALA A 66 2.97 -9.95 12.20
N THR A 67 2.15 -10.89 12.68
CA THR A 67 2.22 -12.32 12.30
C THR A 67 1.86 -12.55 10.82
N LEU A 68 1.04 -11.68 10.24
CA LEU A 68 0.70 -11.74 8.82
C LEU A 68 1.80 -11.07 7.98
N ASN A 69 2.52 -11.89 7.22
CA ASN A 69 3.73 -11.48 6.47
C ASN A 69 3.48 -10.58 5.25
N THR A 70 2.23 -10.35 4.86
CA THR A 70 1.91 -9.50 3.71
C THR A 70 0.75 -8.56 4.01
N THR A 71 0.82 -7.34 3.47
CA THR A 71 -0.29 -6.39 3.48
C THR A 71 -1.60 -7.01 2.99
N ARG A 72 -1.53 -7.82 1.93
CA ARG A 72 -2.70 -8.52 1.39
C ARG A 72 -3.36 -9.41 2.44
N ALA A 73 -2.58 -10.22 3.15
CA ALA A 73 -3.13 -11.12 4.17
C ALA A 73 -3.74 -10.33 5.34
N ARG A 74 -3.12 -9.21 5.74
CA ARG A 74 -3.66 -8.30 6.77
C ARG A 74 -5.01 -7.73 6.36
N LEU A 75 -5.12 -7.21 5.14
CA LEU A 75 -6.36 -6.64 4.63
C LEU A 75 -7.46 -7.69 4.42
N ASP A 76 -7.10 -8.91 3.96
CA ASP A 76 -8.05 -10.01 3.84
C ASP A 76 -8.63 -10.40 5.22
N LEU A 77 -7.79 -10.44 6.26
CA LEU A 77 -8.26 -10.65 7.64
C LEU A 77 -9.23 -9.54 8.07
N VAL A 78 -8.86 -8.28 7.86
CA VAL A 78 -9.73 -7.12 8.18
C VAL A 78 -11.09 -7.25 7.47
N GLN A 79 -11.11 -7.55 6.17
CA GLN A 79 -12.35 -7.69 5.41
C GLN A 79 -13.22 -8.87 5.88
N ARG A 80 -12.60 -10.00 6.23
CA ARG A 80 -13.33 -11.17 6.77
C ARG A 80 -13.92 -10.88 8.14
N LEU A 81 -13.16 -10.25 9.02
CA LEU A 81 -13.64 -9.85 10.34
C LEU A 81 -14.73 -8.79 10.23
N ALA A 82 -14.58 -7.81 9.34
CA ALA A 82 -15.59 -6.80 9.08
C ALA A 82 -16.94 -7.41 8.70
N LYS A 83 -16.94 -8.39 7.77
CA LYS A 83 -18.14 -9.15 7.38
C LYS A 83 -18.78 -9.91 8.55
N ALA A 84 -17.97 -10.40 9.49
CA ALA A 84 -18.45 -11.17 10.63
C ALA A 84 -18.95 -10.29 11.79
N LYS A 85 -18.37 -9.08 11.97
CA LYS A 85 -18.47 -8.31 13.21
C LYS A 85 -19.22 -6.98 13.08
N ILE A 86 -19.22 -6.36 11.89
CA ILE A 86 -19.89 -5.07 11.67
C ILE A 86 -21.36 -5.33 11.33
N ALA A 87 -22.27 -4.85 12.19
CA ALA A 87 -23.71 -4.99 11.95
C ALA A 87 -24.23 -3.97 10.94
N ASP A 88 -23.72 -2.74 10.99
CA ASP A 88 -24.14 -1.65 10.11
C ASP A 88 -23.52 -1.81 8.71
N LYS A 89 -24.38 -2.02 7.71
CA LYS A 89 -23.94 -2.13 6.31
C LYS A 89 -23.26 -0.85 5.82
N GLY A 90 -23.68 0.32 6.31
CA GLY A 90 -23.05 1.59 5.94
C GLY A 90 -21.60 1.66 6.40
N THR A 91 -21.33 1.32 7.66
CA THR A 91 -19.98 1.26 8.22
C THR A 91 -19.11 0.23 7.50
N ALA A 92 -19.65 -0.95 7.17
CA ALA A 92 -18.92 -1.96 6.40
C ALA A 92 -18.52 -1.45 5.00
N GLN A 93 -19.44 -0.78 4.30
CA GLN A 93 -19.15 -0.18 2.97
C GLN A 93 -18.09 0.92 3.03
N VAL A 94 -18.09 1.74 4.09
CA VAL A 94 -17.05 2.76 4.28
C VAL A 94 -15.68 2.11 4.45
N LEU A 95 -15.56 1.06 5.28
CA LEU A 95 -14.30 0.32 5.45
C LEU A 95 -13.82 -0.29 4.12
N ASP A 96 -14.73 -0.90 3.35
CA ASP A 96 -14.39 -1.45 2.03
C ASP A 96 -13.86 -0.36 1.08
N GLY A 97 -14.46 0.83 1.10
CA GLY A 97 -14.02 1.99 0.33
C GLY A 97 -12.61 2.46 0.72
N LEU A 98 -12.34 2.57 2.03
CA LEU A 98 -11.01 2.93 2.56
C LEU A 98 -9.94 1.91 2.14
N ILE A 99 -10.25 0.61 2.24
CA ILE A 99 -9.35 -0.48 1.82
C ILE A 99 -9.11 -0.44 0.30
N ALA A 100 -10.14 -0.17 -0.51
CA ALA A 100 -10.00 -0.06 -1.97
C ALA A 100 -9.08 1.09 -2.39
N ARG A 101 -9.22 2.25 -1.74
CA ARG A 101 -8.33 3.41 -1.94
C ARG A 101 -6.89 3.10 -1.50
N PHE A 102 -6.72 2.47 -0.35
CA PHE A 102 -5.40 2.04 0.13
C PHE A 102 -4.72 1.08 -0.86
N ASN A 103 -5.45 0.10 -1.40
CA ASN A 103 -4.93 -0.84 -2.40
C ASN A 103 -4.53 -0.14 -3.71
N THR A 104 -5.28 0.88 -4.13
CA THR A 104 -4.94 1.69 -5.29
C THR A 104 -3.60 2.40 -5.10
N CYS A 105 -3.37 3.01 -3.92
CA CYS A 105 -2.10 3.64 -3.57
C CYS A 105 -0.96 2.62 -3.44
N THR A 106 -1.25 1.43 -2.87
CA THR A 106 -0.30 0.33 -2.74
C THR A 106 0.26 -0.12 -4.09
N ARG A 107 -0.56 -0.12 -5.14
CA ARG A 107 -0.12 -0.45 -6.50
C ARG A 107 0.96 0.53 -7.00
N ILE A 108 0.75 1.83 -6.81
CA ILE A 108 1.71 2.86 -7.21
C ILE A 108 2.99 2.76 -6.39
N ARG A 109 2.87 2.60 -5.06
CA ARG A 109 4.01 2.36 -4.17
C ARG A 109 4.83 1.15 -4.60
N ASN A 110 4.18 0.03 -4.92
CA ASN A 110 4.88 -1.18 -5.35
C ASN A 110 5.55 -1.00 -6.71
N GLU A 111 4.94 -0.26 -7.63
CA GLU A 111 5.55 0.04 -8.92
C GLU A 111 6.87 0.81 -8.74
N PHE A 112 6.87 1.89 -7.97
CA PHE A 112 8.09 2.69 -7.75
C PHE A 112 9.14 1.97 -6.89
N ASN A 113 8.76 1.10 -5.97
CA ASN A 113 9.74 0.36 -5.14
C ASN A 113 10.30 -0.90 -5.82
N HIS A 114 9.64 -1.41 -6.85
CA HIS A 114 10.02 -2.67 -7.51
C HIS A 114 10.21 -2.51 -9.03
N CYS A 115 10.62 -1.33 -9.47
CA CYS A 115 11.05 -1.08 -10.83
C CYS A 115 12.57 -0.95 -10.91
N MET A 116 13.12 -1.15 -12.11
CA MET A 116 14.47 -0.69 -12.41
C MET A 116 14.38 0.75 -12.91
N TYR A 117 15.25 1.62 -12.39
CA TYR A 117 15.36 3.01 -12.84
C TYR A 117 16.38 3.13 -13.95
N VAL A 118 16.00 3.80 -15.03
CA VAL A 118 16.92 4.16 -16.12
C VAL A 118 17.39 5.59 -15.92
N VAL A 119 18.69 5.75 -15.98
CA VAL A 119 19.38 7.02 -15.79
C VAL A 119 19.98 7.46 -17.12
N SER A 120 19.81 8.73 -17.49
CA SER A 120 20.46 9.28 -18.70
C SER A 120 21.98 9.43 -18.51
N ASP A 121 22.67 9.72 -19.61
CA ASP A 121 24.06 10.19 -19.60
C ASP A 121 24.26 11.44 -18.74
N ARG A 122 23.20 12.22 -18.52
CA ARG A 122 23.15 13.39 -17.64
C ARG A 122 22.82 13.08 -16.19
N GLY A 123 22.65 11.81 -15.83
CA GLY A 123 22.28 11.43 -14.46
C GLY A 123 20.79 11.61 -14.12
N GLU A 124 19.93 11.95 -15.07
CA GLU A 124 18.51 12.15 -14.78
C GLU A 124 17.77 10.81 -14.73
N ILE A 125 16.80 10.66 -13.82
CA ILE A 125 15.90 9.51 -13.84
C ILE A 125 14.90 9.73 -14.98
N THR A 126 15.02 8.95 -16.05
CA THR A 126 14.19 9.14 -17.26
C THR A 126 13.04 8.16 -17.36
N HIS A 127 13.25 6.90 -16.94
CA HIS A 127 12.26 5.84 -17.10
C HIS A 127 12.27 4.86 -15.93
N THR A 128 11.14 4.18 -15.73
CA THR A 128 11.02 2.99 -14.91
C THR A 128 10.71 1.77 -15.76
N HIS A 129 11.33 0.65 -15.44
CA HIS A 129 11.07 -0.65 -16.06
C HIS A 129 10.40 -1.55 -15.02
N ALA A 130 9.12 -1.85 -15.22
CA ALA A 130 8.40 -2.74 -14.32
C ALA A 130 8.98 -4.16 -14.39
N MET A 131 9.28 -4.79 -13.25
CA MET A 131 9.91 -6.11 -13.22
C MET A 131 8.93 -7.28 -13.46
N LYS A 132 7.73 -7.01 -13.98
CA LYS A 132 6.70 -8.03 -14.20
C LYS A 132 6.81 -8.60 -15.61
N ILE A 133 6.98 -9.90 -15.73
CA ILE A 133 6.91 -10.60 -17.02
C ILE A 133 5.45 -10.59 -17.48
N ARG A 134 5.20 -10.13 -18.71
CA ARG A 134 3.89 -10.20 -19.37
C ARG A 134 3.98 -11.09 -20.60
N GLU A 135 2.91 -11.83 -20.85
CA GLU A 135 2.76 -12.57 -22.11
C GLU A 135 2.04 -11.67 -23.11
N SER A 136 2.62 -11.49 -24.29
CA SER A 136 2.03 -10.76 -25.40
C SER A 136 2.31 -11.51 -26.70
N ALA A 137 1.24 -11.88 -27.43
CA ALA A 137 1.31 -12.64 -28.67
C ALA A 137 2.19 -13.91 -28.58
N GLY A 138 2.06 -14.67 -27.48
CA GLY A 138 2.82 -15.92 -27.25
C GLY A 138 4.29 -15.73 -26.90
N ARG A 139 4.72 -14.50 -26.56
CA ARG A 139 6.08 -14.20 -26.11
C ARG A 139 6.05 -13.59 -24.71
N LEU A 140 6.99 -14.03 -23.87
CA LEU A 140 7.26 -13.39 -22.58
C LEU A 140 8.08 -12.13 -22.80
N VAL A 141 7.54 -10.98 -22.42
CA VAL A 141 8.17 -9.67 -22.52
C VAL A 141 8.43 -9.13 -21.13
N LEU A 142 9.63 -8.57 -20.94
CA LEU A 142 10.02 -7.91 -19.71
C LEU A 142 9.26 -6.58 -19.59
N GLY A 143 8.24 -6.55 -18.72
CA GLY A 143 7.77 -5.31 -18.12
C GLY A 143 7.07 -4.30 -19.02
N GLU A 144 6.82 -3.15 -18.42
CA GLU A 144 6.47 -1.90 -19.10
C GLU A 144 7.62 -0.94 -18.88
N VAL A 145 8.04 -0.24 -19.93
CA VAL A 145 8.90 0.93 -19.81
C VAL A 145 8.00 2.15 -19.75
N ARG A 146 8.13 2.96 -18.69
CA ARG A 146 7.34 4.17 -18.51
C ARG A 146 8.26 5.35 -18.24
N ALA A 147 8.01 6.47 -18.92
CA ALA A 147 8.76 7.70 -18.68
C ALA A 147 8.40 8.29 -17.30
N VAL A 148 9.41 8.82 -16.61
CA VAL A 148 9.26 9.62 -15.39
C VAL A 148 9.15 11.10 -15.79
N ASN A 149 8.05 11.42 -16.48
CA ASN A 149 7.75 12.79 -16.90
C ASN A 149 6.94 13.55 -15.82
N GLU A 150 6.64 14.82 -16.08
CA GLU A 150 5.86 15.67 -15.17
C GLU A 150 4.50 15.07 -14.81
N ALA A 151 3.79 14.46 -15.78
CA ALA A 151 2.51 13.81 -15.51
C ALA A 151 2.66 12.64 -14.53
N ARG A 152 3.72 11.85 -14.70
CA ARG A 152 4.03 10.73 -13.80
C ARG A 152 4.43 11.24 -12.42
N ILE A 153 5.24 12.30 -12.34
CA ILE A 153 5.57 12.98 -11.08
C ILE A 153 4.31 13.49 -10.38
N GLY A 154 3.39 14.10 -11.12
CA GLY A 154 2.08 14.53 -10.63
C GLY A 154 1.25 13.39 -10.05
N GLU A 155 1.32 12.19 -10.64
CA GLU A 155 0.67 10.99 -10.10
C GLU A 155 1.27 10.56 -8.76
N LEU A 156 2.60 10.64 -8.56
CA LEU A 156 3.19 10.39 -7.24
C LEU A 156 2.71 11.44 -6.23
N VAL A 157 2.79 12.72 -6.57
CA VAL A 157 2.36 13.82 -5.69
C VAL A 157 0.92 13.61 -5.24
N LYS A 158 0.03 13.33 -6.19
CA LYS A 158 -1.37 13.03 -5.90
C LYS A 158 -1.53 11.80 -5.01
N THR A 159 -0.80 10.72 -5.28
CA THR A 159 -0.88 9.49 -4.47
C THR A 159 -0.41 9.73 -3.03
N VAL A 160 0.64 10.54 -2.84
CA VAL A 160 1.09 10.94 -1.50
C VAL A 160 0.00 11.73 -0.78
N GLU A 161 -0.66 12.66 -1.46
CA GLU A 161 -1.75 13.44 -0.87
C GLU A 161 -2.97 12.57 -0.55
N ASP A 162 -3.35 11.66 -1.46
CA ASP A 162 -4.43 10.70 -1.26
C ASP A 162 -4.17 9.82 -0.01
N LEU A 163 -2.92 9.42 0.23
CA LEU A 163 -2.53 8.69 1.43
C LEU A 163 -2.61 9.54 2.70
N LYS A 164 -2.27 10.83 2.66
CA LYS A 164 -2.43 11.72 3.83
C LYS A 164 -3.90 11.91 4.18
N ILE A 165 -4.74 12.11 3.18
CA ILE A 165 -6.20 12.23 3.34
C ILE A 165 -6.75 10.92 3.90
N LEU A 166 -6.39 9.79 3.30
CA LEU A 166 -6.83 8.47 3.73
C LEU A 166 -6.46 8.19 5.20
N ASN A 167 -5.28 8.63 5.65
CA ASN A 167 -4.87 8.44 7.03
C ASN A 167 -5.81 9.15 8.01
N ARG A 168 -6.19 10.39 7.71
CA ARG A 168 -7.15 11.16 8.52
C ARG A 168 -8.53 10.53 8.50
N GLU A 169 -9.01 10.12 7.33
CA GLU A 169 -10.29 9.42 7.20
C GLU A 169 -10.32 8.10 7.98
N LEU A 170 -9.21 7.35 8.01
CA LEU A 170 -9.08 6.14 8.83
C LEU A 170 -9.20 6.45 10.32
N TRP A 171 -8.54 7.51 10.81
CA TRP A 171 -8.68 7.97 12.19
C TRP A 171 -10.12 8.37 12.52
N ASP A 172 -10.74 9.19 11.67
CA ASP A 172 -12.12 9.66 11.85
C ASP A 172 -13.14 8.52 11.77
N PHE A 173 -12.80 7.43 11.07
CA PHE A 173 -13.61 6.24 10.95
C PHE A 173 -13.61 5.36 12.21
N LEU A 174 -12.54 5.35 13.02
CA LEU A 174 -12.41 4.43 14.16
C LEU A 174 -13.56 4.53 15.19
N PRO A 175 -14.03 5.72 15.63
CA PRO A 175 -15.16 5.81 16.55
C PRO A 175 -16.45 5.23 15.98
N ARG A 176 -16.69 5.45 14.67
CA ARG A 176 -17.85 4.87 13.97
C ARG A 176 -17.76 3.35 13.89
N LEU A 177 -16.58 2.82 13.61
CA LEU A 177 -16.33 1.38 13.60
C LEU A 177 -16.62 0.78 14.98
N GLN A 178 -16.07 1.38 16.04
CA GLN A 178 -16.26 0.92 17.41
C GLN A 178 -17.75 0.83 17.78
N ALA A 179 -18.54 1.85 17.43
CA ALA A 179 -19.99 1.85 17.69
C ALA A 179 -20.77 0.79 16.88
N SER A 180 -20.21 0.32 15.75
CA SER A 180 -20.87 -0.60 14.82
C SER A 180 -20.50 -2.07 15.03
N VAL A 181 -19.43 -2.35 15.78
CA VAL A 181 -19.04 -3.70 16.15
C VAL A 181 -19.99 -4.21 17.23
N ARG A 182 -20.60 -5.37 16.99
CA ARG A 182 -21.51 -5.98 17.97
C ARG A 182 -20.73 -6.38 19.22
N SER A 183 -21.05 -5.81 20.38
CA SER A 183 -20.63 -6.40 21.66
C SER A 183 -21.26 -7.80 21.81
N PRO A 184 -20.51 -8.87 22.06
CA PRO A 184 -21.03 -10.23 22.22
C PRO A 184 -21.79 -10.44 23.54
N ALA A 185 -21.98 -9.40 24.35
CA ALA A 185 -22.70 -9.49 25.61
C ALA A 185 -24.24 -9.44 25.43
N GLN A 186 -24.83 -10.35 24.63
CA GLN A 186 -26.28 -10.65 24.68
C GLN A 186 -26.74 -11.91 23.89
N GLY A 187 -25.93 -12.96 23.86
CA GLY A 187 -26.40 -14.30 23.50
C GLY A 187 -25.40 -15.32 24.03
N THR A 188 -25.62 -16.07 25.11
CA THR A 188 -26.71 -17.03 25.25
C THR A 188 -26.86 -17.40 26.75
N GLN A 189 -27.86 -16.86 27.45
CA GLN A 189 -28.45 -17.51 28.62
C GLN A 189 -29.89 -17.83 28.26
N LYS A 190 -30.09 -18.92 27.52
CA LYS A 190 -31.41 -19.51 27.33
C LYS A 190 -31.58 -20.55 28.45
N ALA A 191 -32.45 -20.19 29.39
CA ALA A 191 -32.94 -20.94 30.55
C ALA A 191 -32.69 -22.46 30.53
N ALA A 192 -31.88 -22.94 31.47
CA ALA A 192 -32.04 -24.28 32.02
C ALA A 192 -33.17 -24.20 33.05
N ALA A 193 -34.34 -24.72 32.70
CA ALA A 193 -35.41 -24.95 33.66
C ALA A 193 -35.00 -26.10 34.61
N PRO A 194 -35.26 -26.00 35.92
CA PRO A 194 -35.03 -27.11 36.83
C PRO A 194 -36.14 -28.16 36.62
N SER A 195 -35.75 -29.38 36.28
CA SER A 195 -36.63 -30.55 36.37
C SER A 195 -36.75 -30.95 37.84
N ALA A 196 -37.97 -30.87 38.36
CA ALA A 196 -38.44 -31.53 39.57
C ALA A 196 -38.58 -33.04 39.34
#